data_AF-A0A6V7UD33-F1
#
_entry.id   AF-A0A6V7UD33-F1
#
_cell.length_a   1.000
_cell.length_b   1.000
_cell.length_c   1.000
_cell.angle_alpha   90.00
_cell.angle_beta   90.00
_cell.angle_gamma   90.00
#
_symmetry.space_group_name_H-M   'P 1'
#
loop_
_entity.id
_entity.type
_entity.pdbx_description
1 polymer ?
#
loop_
_entity_poly.entity_id
_entity_poly.type
_entity_poly.pdbx_seq_one_letter_code
_entity_poly.pdbx_strand_id
1 'polypeptide(L)'
;MMKNLPIEAQLDIFKFLNFDQLFNIKQINNYLNLLIDRNKWILANEEFYIISLIKVVQNLEENIFDMTDYMQLDDELLGKWQTAINENMPLFFLPDTIQYSTQDYVVIRLYFNKNIKLKLPIYPKNIKQMKICRFWLEQLFNCSFEEAEFLIIFNSEMIKLLFENDKTIPLLFRIKNISQFYFYDFFGKKQLKFISDLLLIFEKFKINFYENYNNLTEYKEILLELLLNEGLKIPEIYVDELKDSSVYHQLMKNIETSTNPSKIVPCIIFEGATSLRLNIHPTRFERISGYKVAVCEHKNIYNKAVKFTARLTYENKDDNIFFVIRIKRDDVKNKLFERYTSY
;
A
#
# COMPACT_ATOMS: atom_id res chain seq x y z
N MET A 1 -20.55 -3.13 -25.39
CA MET A 1 -21.11 -2.95 -24.04
C MET A 1 -20.69 -1.61 -23.42
N MET A 2 -19.39 -1.28 -23.30
CA MET A 2 -18.94 0.00 -22.73
C MET A 2 -19.46 1.26 -23.45
N LYS A 3 -19.56 1.26 -24.78
CA LYS A 3 -20.05 2.41 -25.57
C LYS A 3 -21.50 2.83 -25.27
N ASN A 4 -22.29 1.95 -24.64
CA ASN A 4 -23.69 2.22 -24.31
C ASN A 4 -23.85 2.85 -22.92
N LEU A 5 -22.77 2.94 -22.14
CA LEU A 5 -22.79 3.60 -20.84
C LEU A 5 -22.60 5.11 -21.03
N PRO A 6 -23.16 5.94 -20.14
CA PRO A 6 -22.77 7.35 -20.04
C PRO A 6 -21.25 7.51 -19.88
N ILE A 7 -20.69 8.61 -20.36
CA ILE A 7 -19.24 8.85 -20.32
C ILE A 7 -18.72 8.83 -18.88
N GLU A 8 -19.48 9.39 -17.95
CA GLU A 8 -19.20 9.44 -16.52
C GLU A 8 -19.05 8.02 -15.95
N ALA A 9 -19.98 7.13 -16.28
CA ALA A 9 -19.93 5.74 -15.85
C ALA A 9 -18.73 4.98 -16.47
N GLN A 10 -18.35 5.30 -17.71
CA GLN A 10 -17.14 4.73 -18.32
C GLN A 10 -15.88 5.17 -17.57
N LEU A 11 -15.78 6.47 -17.26
CA LEU A 11 -14.65 7.04 -16.53
C LEU A 11 -14.57 6.51 -15.11
N ASP A 12 -15.70 6.34 -14.42
CA ASP A 12 -15.73 5.73 -13.08
C ASP A 12 -15.22 4.29 -13.11
N ILE A 13 -15.54 3.50 -14.13
CA ILE A 13 -14.95 2.16 -14.31
C ILE A 13 -13.43 2.26 -14.52
N PHE A 14 -12.97 3.19 -15.37
CA PHE A 14 -11.55 3.37 -15.66
C PHE A 14 -10.72 3.79 -14.44
N LYS A 15 -11.31 4.52 -13.49
CA LYS A 15 -10.67 4.84 -12.20
C LYS A 15 -10.37 3.63 -11.34
N PHE A 16 -10.85 2.42 -11.65
CA PHE A 16 -10.49 1.20 -10.91
C PHE A 16 -9.45 0.33 -11.62
N LEU A 17 -8.99 0.76 -12.79
CA LEU A 17 -8.02 0.02 -13.59
C LEU A 17 -6.58 0.47 -13.29
N ASN A 18 -5.63 -0.45 -13.42
CA ASN A 18 -4.20 -0.12 -13.40
C ASN A 18 -3.73 0.35 -14.80
N PHE A 19 -2.47 0.77 -14.91
CA PHE A 19 -1.92 1.31 -16.15
C PHE A 19 -1.95 0.30 -17.29
N ASP A 20 -1.48 -0.93 -17.07
CA ASP A 20 -1.55 -2.01 -18.09
C ASP A 20 -2.98 -2.23 -18.61
N GLN A 21 -3.96 -2.26 -17.71
CA GLN A 21 -5.37 -2.43 -18.06
C GLN A 21 -5.89 -1.24 -18.88
N LEU A 22 -5.59 -0.01 -18.45
CA LEU A 22 -5.96 1.21 -19.19
C LEU A 22 -5.30 1.25 -20.56
N PHE A 23 -4.00 0.96 -20.62
CA PHE A 23 -3.23 0.91 -21.85
C PHE A 23 -3.80 -0.11 -22.83
N ASN A 24 -4.12 -1.32 -22.36
CA ASN A 24 -4.78 -2.33 -23.18
C ASN A 24 -6.14 -1.86 -23.70
N ILE A 25 -6.93 -1.16 -22.88
CA ILE A 25 -8.24 -0.60 -23.30
C ILE A 25 -8.07 0.46 -24.40
N LYS A 26 -7.04 1.32 -24.32
CA LYS A 26 -6.72 2.29 -25.38
C LYS A 26 -6.52 1.61 -26.73
N GLN A 27 -5.93 0.41 -26.74
CA GLN A 27 -5.66 -0.35 -27.97
C GLN A 27 -6.92 -1.02 -28.57
N ILE A 28 -8.03 -1.15 -27.83
CA ILE A 28 -9.22 -1.86 -28.30
C ILE A 28 -9.94 -1.09 -29.42
N ASN A 29 -10.13 0.23 -29.26
CA ASN A 29 -10.72 1.07 -30.30
C ASN A 29 -10.43 2.56 -30.11
N ASN A 30 -10.50 3.31 -31.21
CA ASN A 30 -10.17 4.74 -31.24
C ASN A 30 -11.06 5.62 -30.34
N TYR A 31 -12.32 5.23 -30.11
CA TYR A 31 -13.21 5.97 -29.20
C TYR A 31 -12.71 5.91 -27.75
N LEU A 32 -12.29 4.72 -27.28
CA LEU A 32 -11.75 4.55 -25.93
C LEU A 32 -10.39 5.21 -25.78
N ASN A 33 -9.54 5.15 -26.82
CA ASN A 33 -8.29 5.88 -26.85
C ASN A 33 -8.50 7.39 -26.64
N LEU A 34 -9.37 7.99 -27.47
CA LEU A 34 -9.70 9.41 -27.36
C LEU A 34 -10.35 9.77 -26.03
N LEU A 35 -11.22 8.89 -25.50
CA LEU A 35 -11.86 9.12 -24.21
C LEU A 35 -10.83 9.14 -23.07
N ILE A 36 -9.89 8.19 -23.06
CA ILE A 36 -8.82 8.12 -22.05
C ILE A 36 -7.86 9.30 -22.22
N ASP A 37 -7.45 9.64 -23.45
CA ASP A 37 -6.55 10.76 -23.71
C ASP A 37 -7.14 12.11 -23.29
N ARG A 38 -8.45 12.32 -23.53
CA ARG A 38 -9.16 13.54 -23.11
C ARG A 38 -9.31 13.66 -21.59
N ASN A 39 -9.29 12.52 -20.89
CA ASN A 39 -9.48 12.43 -19.44
C ASN A 39 -8.21 11.97 -18.72
N LYS A 40 -7.04 12.15 -19.34
CA LYS A 40 -5.75 11.72 -18.80
C LYS A 40 -5.39 12.35 -17.45
N TRP A 41 -6.04 13.46 -17.08
CA TRP A 41 -5.83 14.19 -15.84
C TRP A 41 -6.62 13.63 -14.64
N ILE A 42 -7.51 12.65 -14.87
CA ILE A 42 -8.21 11.88 -13.81
C ILE A 42 -7.93 10.38 -13.84
N LEU A 43 -7.14 9.93 -14.82
CA LEU A 43 -6.76 8.53 -15.02
C LEU A 43 -5.25 8.39 -14.79
N ALA A 44 -4.79 7.20 -14.42
CA ALA A 44 -3.35 6.94 -14.28
C ALA A 44 -2.66 7.20 -15.62
N ASN A 45 -1.95 8.32 -15.71
CA ASN A 45 -1.37 8.88 -16.93
C ASN A 45 0.03 8.33 -17.19
N GLU A 46 0.77 8.08 -16.12
CA GLU A 46 2.15 7.59 -16.17
C GLU A 46 2.35 6.43 -15.19
N GLU A 47 3.21 5.50 -15.58
CA GLU A 47 3.65 4.40 -14.75
C GLU A 47 5.12 4.59 -14.38
N PHE A 48 5.42 4.61 -13.09
CA PHE A 48 6.76 4.64 -12.55
C PHE A 48 7.11 3.27 -11.99
N TYR A 49 8.38 2.90 -12.09
CA TYR A 49 8.84 1.62 -11.53
C TYR A 49 8.78 1.65 -10.00
N ILE A 50 9.29 2.72 -9.36
CA ILE A 50 9.28 2.84 -7.89
C ILE A 50 8.84 4.25 -7.46
N ILE A 51 7.99 4.34 -6.43
CA ILE A 51 7.88 5.51 -5.55
C ILE A 51 8.49 5.20 -4.17
N SER A 52 9.39 6.06 -3.71
CA SER A 52 10.12 5.82 -2.45
C SER A 52 10.16 7.08 -1.58
N LEU A 53 9.68 6.96 -0.34
CA LEU A 53 9.65 8.01 0.69
C LEU A 53 10.59 7.61 1.83
N ILE A 54 11.90 7.83 1.62
CA ILE A 54 12.96 7.26 2.48
C ILE A 54 13.97 8.26 3.03
N LYS A 55 13.91 9.55 2.64
CA LYS A 55 14.98 10.49 3.01
C LYS A 55 14.46 11.88 3.36
N VAL A 56 14.90 12.36 4.52
CA VAL A 56 14.86 13.76 4.93
C VAL A 56 16.19 14.41 4.57
N VAL A 57 16.16 15.60 3.98
CA VAL A 57 17.39 16.32 3.57
C VAL A 57 17.31 17.78 4.01
N GLN A 58 18.44 18.30 4.48
CA GLN A 58 18.65 19.71 4.82
C GLN A 58 19.11 20.49 3.57
N ASN A 59 18.64 21.73 3.44
CA ASN A 59 19.21 22.81 2.60
C ASN A 59 19.85 22.37 1.26
N LEU A 60 19.00 22.00 0.29
CA LEU A 60 19.44 21.89 -1.11
C LEU A 60 18.76 22.99 -1.92
N GLU A 61 19.57 23.76 -2.66
CA GLU A 61 19.12 24.81 -3.58
C GLU A 61 17.94 24.34 -4.44
N GLU A 62 16.95 25.22 -4.51
CA GLU A 62 15.60 24.96 -4.97
C GLU A 62 15.44 25.41 -6.42
N ASN A 63 15.09 24.48 -7.33
CA ASN A 63 14.32 24.83 -8.52
C ASN A 63 12.84 24.71 -8.16
N ILE A 64 12.34 25.66 -7.35
CA ILE A 64 10.90 25.79 -7.17
C ILE A 64 10.35 26.43 -8.44
N PHE A 65 9.53 25.66 -9.18
CA PHE A 65 8.68 26.23 -10.21
C PHE A 65 7.68 27.19 -9.54
N ASP A 66 7.60 28.42 -10.04
CA ASP A 66 6.61 29.37 -9.56
C ASP A 66 5.23 28.97 -10.05
N MET A 67 4.40 28.48 -9.13
CA MET A 67 3.09 27.88 -9.39
C MET A 67 1.96 28.69 -8.74
N THR A 68 2.19 29.98 -8.48
CA THR A 68 1.24 30.85 -7.77
C THR A 68 -0.12 30.93 -8.45
N ASP A 69 -0.14 30.81 -9.78
CA ASP A 69 -1.33 30.96 -10.62
C ASP A 69 -2.04 29.63 -10.92
N TYR A 70 -1.50 28.50 -10.46
CA TYR A 70 -2.04 27.17 -10.76
C TYR A 70 -3.47 26.96 -10.25
N MET A 71 -3.85 27.65 -9.17
CA MET A 71 -5.15 27.43 -8.53
C MET A 71 -5.65 28.67 -7.79
N GLN A 72 -6.94 28.95 -7.97
CA GLN A 72 -7.70 29.88 -7.14
C GLN A 72 -8.28 29.14 -5.95
N LEU A 73 -8.09 29.69 -4.75
CA LEU A 73 -8.70 29.20 -3.51
C LEU A 73 -9.88 30.11 -3.19
N ASP A 74 -11.01 29.52 -2.81
CA ASP A 74 -12.06 30.30 -2.13
C ASP A 74 -11.61 30.71 -0.72
N ASP A 75 -12.26 31.73 -0.17
CA ASP A 75 -11.89 32.32 1.13
C ASP A 75 -12.02 31.31 2.29
N GLU A 76 -12.97 30.37 2.19
CA GLU A 76 -13.18 29.34 3.21
C GLU A 76 -11.99 28.37 3.26
N LEU A 77 -11.60 27.81 2.11
CA LEU A 77 -10.48 26.88 2.01
C LEU A 77 -9.15 27.56 2.33
N LEU A 78 -8.98 28.83 1.91
CA LEU A 78 -7.83 29.65 2.29
C LEU A 78 -7.72 29.79 3.81
N GLY A 79 -8.83 30.05 4.49
CA GLY A 79 -8.90 30.12 5.95
C GLY A 79 -8.51 28.81 6.63
N LYS A 80 -9.04 27.67 6.16
CA LYS A 80 -8.68 26.34 6.71
C LYS A 80 -7.20 26.01 6.50
N TRP A 81 -6.65 26.33 5.33
CA TRP A 81 -5.21 26.15 5.06
C TRP A 81 -4.35 27.02 5.96
N GLN A 82 -4.74 28.27 6.21
CA GLN A 82 -4.03 29.16 7.11
C GLN A 82 -4.05 28.64 8.56
N THR A 83 -5.19 28.12 9.02
CA THR A 83 -5.30 27.48 10.34
C THR A 83 -4.36 26.29 10.45
N ALA A 84 -4.34 25.38 9.47
CA ALA A 84 -3.45 24.22 9.47
C ALA A 84 -1.96 24.62 9.48
N ILE A 85 -1.58 25.67 8.76
CA ILE A 85 -0.22 26.24 8.82
C ILE A 85 0.09 26.76 10.23
N ASN A 86 -0.82 27.54 10.83
CA ASN A 86 -0.63 28.12 12.16
C ASN A 86 -0.50 27.04 13.24
N GLU A 87 -1.22 25.93 13.09
CA GLU A 87 -1.16 24.76 13.97
C GLU A 87 0.04 23.84 13.68
N ASN A 88 0.86 24.17 12.67
CA ASN A 88 1.96 23.34 12.18
C ASN A 88 1.51 21.91 11.84
N MET A 89 0.38 21.76 11.14
CA MET A 89 -0.07 20.45 10.66
C MET A 89 0.97 19.88 9.68
N PRO A 90 1.55 18.69 9.95
CA PRO A 90 2.57 18.11 9.09
C PRO A 90 1.94 17.50 7.82
N LEU A 91 2.66 17.57 6.71
CA LEU A 91 2.34 16.82 5.49
C LEU A 91 2.75 15.34 5.59
N PHE A 92 3.75 15.03 6.40
CA PHE A 92 4.30 13.69 6.56
C PHE A 92 4.38 13.29 8.03
N PHE A 93 4.20 12.00 8.31
CA PHE A 93 4.55 11.43 9.60
C PHE A 93 5.90 10.72 9.50
N LEU A 94 6.85 11.15 10.35
CA LEU A 94 8.25 10.69 10.34
C LEU A 94 8.57 9.92 11.63
N PRO A 95 9.23 8.75 11.54
CA PRO A 95 9.67 7.98 12.71
C PRO A 95 10.47 8.82 13.70
N ASP A 96 10.26 8.62 15.00
CA ASP A 96 11.00 9.32 16.07
C ASP A 96 12.51 9.06 16.01
N THR A 97 12.92 7.96 15.36
CA THR A 97 14.31 7.63 15.11
C THR A 97 14.99 8.57 14.10
N ILE A 98 14.21 9.30 13.32
CA ILE A 98 14.71 10.27 12.35
C ILE A 98 14.73 11.64 13.04
N GLN A 99 15.92 12.18 13.28
CA GLN A 99 16.06 13.58 13.70
C GLN A 99 15.79 14.50 12.51
N TYR A 100 14.89 15.45 12.67
CA TYR A 100 14.58 16.45 11.64
C TYR A 100 14.34 17.84 12.23
N SER A 101 14.52 18.85 11.40
CA SER A 101 14.17 20.24 11.67
C SER A 101 12.87 20.64 10.98
N THR A 102 12.23 21.72 11.43
CA THR A 102 11.05 22.31 10.76
C THR A 102 11.38 22.94 9.40
N GLN A 103 12.66 22.99 9.02
CA GLN A 103 13.13 23.44 7.71
C GLN A 103 13.39 22.29 6.76
N ASP A 104 13.20 21.04 7.21
CA ASP A 104 13.55 19.90 6.41
C ASP A 104 12.46 19.53 5.40
N TYR A 105 12.91 18.84 4.36
CA TYR A 105 12.07 18.38 3.26
C TYR A 105 12.14 16.87 3.17
N VAL A 106 11.01 16.26 2.81
CA VAL A 106 10.96 14.86 2.37
C VAL A 106 11.26 14.83 0.88
N VAL A 107 12.21 13.97 0.50
CA VAL A 107 12.48 13.68 -0.91
C VAL A 107 11.70 12.46 -1.33
N ILE A 108 10.68 12.68 -2.15
CA ILE A 108 9.98 11.61 -2.86
C ILE A 108 10.80 11.28 -4.10
N ARG A 109 11.24 10.03 -4.20
CA ARG A 109 11.98 9.55 -5.38
C ARG A 109 11.02 8.78 -6.28
N LEU A 110 10.97 9.18 -7.54
CA LEU A 110 10.27 8.45 -8.59
C LEU A 110 11.33 7.89 -9.55
N TYR A 111 11.29 6.58 -9.77
CA TYR A 111 12.20 5.90 -10.68
C TYR A 111 11.46 5.56 -11.97
N PHE A 112 11.86 6.20 -13.07
CA PHE A 112 11.37 5.87 -14.42
C PHE A 112 12.41 6.29 -15.46
N ASN A 113 13.24 5.37 -15.97
CA ASN A 113 14.35 5.64 -16.91
C ASN A 113 15.37 6.76 -16.49
N LYS A 114 15.03 7.57 -15.49
CA LYS A 114 15.64 8.75 -14.88
C LYS A 114 15.11 8.84 -13.45
N ASN A 115 15.89 9.44 -12.56
CA ASN A 115 15.52 9.62 -11.16
C ASN A 115 14.92 11.00 -10.96
N ILE A 116 13.60 11.08 -10.76
CA ILE A 116 12.92 12.31 -10.37
C ILE A 116 12.94 12.40 -8.85
N LYS A 117 13.27 13.59 -8.32
CA LYS A 117 13.30 13.87 -6.89
C LYS A 117 12.39 15.05 -6.61
N LEU A 118 11.25 14.80 -6.00
CA LEU A 118 10.34 15.85 -5.54
C LEU A 118 10.70 16.18 -4.09
N LYS A 119 10.87 17.47 -3.79
CA LYS A 119 11.10 17.96 -2.43
C LYS A 119 9.82 18.59 -1.95
N LEU A 120 9.22 18.04 -0.90
CA LEU A 120 8.05 18.63 -0.25
C LEU A 120 8.38 18.96 1.20
N PRO A 121 7.93 20.11 1.73
CA PRO A 121 8.17 20.49 3.11
C PRO A 121 7.47 19.51 4.06
N ILE A 122 8.10 19.22 5.20
CA ILE A 122 7.42 18.47 6.27
C ILE A 122 6.26 19.30 6.82
N TYR A 123 6.51 20.59 7.07
CA TYR A 123 5.55 21.56 7.56
C TYR A 123 5.44 22.71 6.56
N PRO A 124 4.38 22.77 5.74
CA PRO A 124 4.14 23.93 4.88
C PRO A 124 4.04 25.21 5.72
N LYS A 125 4.84 26.22 5.39
CA LYS A 125 4.96 27.46 6.18
C LYS A 125 4.07 28.59 5.70
N ASN A 126 3.54 28.46 4.48
CA ASN A 126 2.72 29.49 3.84
C ASN A 126 1.85 28.86 2.74
N ILE A 127 0.87 29.64 2.27
CA ILE A 127 -0.07 29.22 1.22
C ILE A 127 0.65 28.84 -0.09
N LYS A 128 1.75 29.50 -0.44
CA LYS A 128 2.53 29.15 -1.63
C LYS A 128 3.07 27.71 -1.54
N GLN A 129 3.61 27.32 -0.40
CA GLN A 129 4.05 25.94 -0.18
C GLN A 129 2.89 24.94 -0.18
N MET A 130 1.73 25.29 0.39
CA MET A 130 0.54 24.44 0.33
C MET A 130 0.09 24.17 -1.11
N LYS A 131 0.08 25.21 -1.97
CA LYS A 131 -0.24 25.08 -3.40
C LYS A 131 0.75 24.15 -4.11
N ILE A 132 2.05 24.28 -3.82
CA ILE A 132 3.10 23.40 -4.36
C ILE A 132 2.86 21.94 -3.93
N CYS A 133 2.57 21.71 -2.64
CA CYS A 133 2.25 20.38 -2.13
C CYS A 133 1.04 19.78 -2.85
N ARG A 134 -0.08 20.53 -2.93
CA ARG A 134 -1.28 20.08 -3.63
C ARG A 134 -1.00 19.72 -5.08
N PHE A 135 -0.31 20.59 -5.82
CA PHE A 135 0.04 20.34 -7.22
C PHE A 135 0.79 19.02 -7.39
N TRP A 136 1.86 18.81 -6.63
CA TRP A 136 2.66 17.59 -6.77
C TRP A 136 1.90 16.34 -6.34
N LEU A 137 1.09 16.44 -5.29
CA LEU A 137 0.22 15.33 -4.88
C LEU A 137 -0.80 14.98 -5.95
N GLU A 138 -1.40 15.97 -6.60
CA GLU A 138 -2.29 15.76 -7.75
C GLU A 138 -1.59 15.04 -8.89
N GLN A 139 -0.35 15.44 -9.21
CA GLN A 139 0.45 14.72 -10.21
C GLN A 139 0.69 13.26 -9.79
N LEU A 140 1.03 13.02 -8.51
CA LEU A 140 1.30 11.68 -8.00
C LEU A 140 0.04 10.78 -7.96
N PHE A 141 -1.14 11.32 -7.64
CA PHE A 141 -2.40 10.58 -7.67
C PHE A 141 -2.84 10.19 -9.09
N ASN A 142 -2.38 10.95 -10.08
CA ASN A 142 -2.54 10.63 -11.50
C ASN A 142 -1.46 9.70 -12.04
N CYS A 143 -0.62 9.12 -11.19
CA CYS A 143 0.37 8.11 -11.57
C CYS A 143 -0.01 6.72 -11.07
N SER A 144 0.69 5.72 -11.59
CA SER A 144 0.71 4.35 -11.07
C SER A 144 2.16 3.93 -10.80
N PHE A 145 2.33 3.00 -9.87
CA PHE A 145 3.63 2.58 -9.39
C PHE A 145 3.72 1.07 -9.35
N GLU A 146 4.77 0.52 -9.93
CA GLU A 146 5.01 -0.92 -9.90
C GLU A 146 5.41 -1.38 -8.49
N GLU A 147 6.26 -0.60 -7.85
CA GLU A 147 6.76 -0.83 -6.50
C GLU A 147 6.64 0.45 -5.65
N ALA A 148 6.42 0.28 -4.36
CA ALA A 148 6.49 1.37 -3.40
C ALA A 148 7.26 0.99 -2.13
N GLU A 149 8.00 1.97 -1.61
CA GLU A 149 8.77 1.88 -0.38
C GLU A 149 8.42 3.06 0.52
N PHE A 150 7.83 2.76 1.68
CA PHE A 150 7.41 3.78 2.65
C PHE A 150 8.13 3.57 3.98
N LEU A 151 9.12 4.43 4.22
CA LEU A 151 9.68 4.68 5.56
C LEU A 151 8.94 5.82 6.26
N ILE A 152 8.50 6.79 5.46
CA ILE A 152 7.72 7.96 5.84
C ILE A 152 6.37 7.85 5.13
N ILE A 153 5.28 8.24 5.80
CA ILE A 153 3.94 8.23 5.22
C ILE A 153 3.35 9.64 5.15
N PHE A 154 2.39 9.84 4.25
CA PHE A 154 1.62 11.09 4.20
C PHE A 154 0.64 11.17 5.37
N ASN A 155 0.38 12.40 5.82
CA ASN A 155 -0.71 12.69 6.75
C ASN A 155 -2.04 12.76 5.99
N SER A 156 -2.87 11.73 6.10
CA SER A 156 -4.17 11.67 5.40
C SER A 156 -5.08 12.86 5.66
N GLU A 157 -5.04 13.46 6.85
CA GLU A 157 -5.88 14.62 7.15
C GLU A 157 -5.40 15.87 6.42
N MET A 158 -4.08 16.03 6.30
CA MET A 158 -3.49 17.09 5.50
C MET A 158 -3.83 16.92 4.02
N ILE A 159 -3.78 15.69 3.51
CA ILE A 159 -4.20 15.40 2.13
C ILE A 159 -5.68 15.76 1.93
N LYS A 160 -6.58 15.32 2.82
CA LYS A 160 -8.01 15.67 2.73
C LYS A 160 -8.23 17.18 2.73
N LEU A 161 -7.51 17.91 3.59
CA LEU A 161 -7.57 19.38 3.63
C LEU A 161 -7.11 20.03 2.32
N LEU A 162 -6.05 19.50 1.70
CA LEU A 162 -5.55 20.04 0.43
C LEU A 162 -6.55 19.86 -0.73
N PHE A 163 -7.40 18.84 -0.65
CA PHE A 163 -8.33 18.44 -1.72
C PHE A 163 -9.82 18.52 -1.31
N GLU A 164 -10.17 19.21 -0.23
CA GLU A 164 -11.53 19.19 0.36
C GLU A 164 -12.65 19.56 -0.63
N ASN A 165 -12.39 20.53 -1.51
CA ASN A 165 -13.36 20.99 -2.50
C ASN A 165 -13.30 20.21 -3.83
N ASP A 166 -12.36 19.27 -3.96
CA ASP A 166 -12.12 18.55 -5.21
C ASP A 166 -12.65 17.11 -5.15
N LYS A 167 -13.89 16.95 -5.60
CA LYS A 167 -14.52 15.62 -5.71
C LYS A 167 -14.07 14.86 -6.96
N THR A 168 -13.28 15.47 -7.83
CA THR A 168 -12.96 14.90 -9.15
C THR A 168 -11.70 14.04 -9.12
N ILE A 169 -10.75 14.37 -8.24
CA ILE A 169 -9.47 13.68 -8.12
C ILE A 169 -9.62 12.46 -7.19
N PRO A 170 -9.38 11.24 -7.68
CA PRO A 170 -9.27 10.08 -6.80
C PRO A 170 -7.98 10.21 -5.98
N LEU A 171 -8.11 10.43 -4.66
CA LEU A 171 -6.99 10.59 -3.73
C LEU A 171 -6.34 9.24 -3.37
N LEU A 172 -5.95 8.46 -4.38
CA LEU A 172 -5.41 7.12 -4.20
C LEU A 172 -4.09 6.93 -4.95
N PHE A 173 -3.06 6.50 -4.23
CA PHE A 173 -1.85 5.96 -4.83
C PHE A 173 -2.13 4.56 -5.38
N ARG A 174 -1.98 4.43 -6.69
CA ARG A 174 -2.17 3.18 -7.43
C ARG A 174 -0.87 2.41 -7.46
N ILE A 175 -0.75 1.39 -6.62
CA ILE A 175 0.51 0.68 -6.41
C ILE A 175 0.28 -0.79 -6.69
N LYS A 176 1.14 -1.43 -7.48
CA LYS A 176 1.05 -2.86 -7.71
C LYS A 176 1.59 -3.63 -6.51
N ASN A 177 2.81 -3.31 -6.10
CA ASN A 177 3.48 -3.92 -4.97
C ASN A 177 4.00 -2.89 -3.98
N ILE A 178 3.85 -3.17 -2.69
CA ILE A 178 4.58 -2.47 -1.64
C ILE A 178 5.60 -3.45 -1.11
N SER A 179 6.86 -3.28 -1.50
CA SER A 179 7.95 -4.17 -1.10
C SER A 179 8.47 -3.88 0.31
N GLN A 180 8.35 -2.62 0.75
CA GLN A 180 8.82 -2.20 2.06
C GLN A 180 7.83 -1.22 2.70
N PHE A 181 7.16 -1.69 3.74
CA PHE A 181 6.35 -0.84 4.62
C PHE A 181 6.73 -1.12 6.07
N TYR A 182 7.37 -0.14 6.69
CA TYR A 182 7.88 -0.25 8.05
C TYR A 182 6.83 0.26 9.03
N PHE A 183 6.39 -0.61 9.92
CA PHE A 183 5.49 -0.23 11.00
C PHE A 183 6.29 0.33 12.18
N TYR A 184 6.06 1.60 12.51
CA TYR A 184 6.67 2.24 13.68
C TYR A 184 5.63 2.44 14.78
N ASP A 185 6.04 2.21 16.03
CA ASP A 185 5.16 2.25 17.20
C ASP A 185 4.30 3.52 17.23
N PHE A 186 4.89 4.66 16.86
CA PHE A 186 4.24 5.97 16.92
C PHE A 186 3.17 6.21 15.84
N PHE A 187 3.14 5.43 14.75
CA PHE A 187 2.20 5.67 13.65
C PHE A 187 0.99 4.76 13.65
N GLY A 188 0.84 3.82 14.59
CA GLY A 188 -0.08 2.70 14.46
C GLY A 188 -1.39 2.99 13.72
N LYS A 189 -2.26 3.81 14.32
CA LYS A 189 -3.54 4.23 13.71
C LYS A 189 -3.40 5.16 12.50
N LYS A 190 -2.35 5.99 12.44
CA LYS A 190 -2.08 6.90 11.32
C LYS A 190 -1.67 6.13 10.06
N GLN A 191 -0.90 5.05 10.20
CA GLN A 191 -0.50 4.14 9.13
C GLN A 191 -1.71 3.39 8.55
N LEU A 192 -2.58 2.85 9.40
CA LEU A 192 -3.84 2.25 8.95
C LEU A 192 -4.68 3.23 8.15
N LYS A 193 -4.83 4.45 8.68
CA LYS A 193 -5.59 5.50 8.00
C LYS A 193 -4.97 5.88 6.66
N PHE A 194 -3.64 5.95 6.57
CA PHE A 194 -2.94 6.15 5.30
C PHE A 194 -3.22 5.00 4.31
N ILE A 195 -3.09 3.75 4.74
CA ILE A 195 -3.33 2.58 3.90
C ILE A 195 -4.79 2.56 3.41
N SER A 196 -5.74 2.71 4.33
CA SER A 196 -7.16 2.59 4.01
C SER A 196 -7.68 3.76 3.18
N ASP A 197 -7.24 4.99 3.48
CA ASP A 197 -7.75 6.19 2.82
C ASP A 197 -7.04 6.49 1.49
N LEU A 198 -5.75 6.19 1.38
CA LEU A 198 -4.90 6.72 0.30
C LEU A 198 -4.22 5.65 -0.56
N LEU A 199 -4.32 4.35 -0.27
CA LEU A 199 -3.67 3.31 -1.07
C LEU A 199 -4.67 2.42 -1.80
N LEU A 200 -4.35 2.09 -3.05
CA LEU A 200 -4.99 1.04 -3.83
C LEU A 200 -3.91 0.06 -4.30
N ILE A 201 -3.90 -1.16 -3.74
CA ILE A 201 -2.83 -2.14 -3.92
C ILE A 201 -3.30 -3.27 -4.84
N PHE A 202 -2.67 -3.44 -6.00
CA PHE A 202 -3.18 -4.39 -7.00
C PHE A 202 -2.67 -5.82 -6.84
N GLU A 203 -1.53 -6.04 -6.18
CA GLU A 203 -0.95 -7.38 -6.06
C GLU A 203 -0.53 -7.68 -4.62
N LYS A 204 0.55 -7.06 -4.13
CA LYS A 204 1.21 -7.49 -2.89
C LYS A 204 1.48 -6.33 -1.93
N PHE A 205 1.27 -6.56 -0.65
CA PHE A 205 1.63 -5.66 0.43
C PHE A 205 2.56 -6.34 1.43
N LYS A 206 3.85 -6.01 1.39
CA LYS A 206 4.85 -6.48 2.37
C LYS A 206 4.98 -5.52 3.55
N ILE A 207 4.66 -6.06 4.72
CA ILE A 207 4.74 -5.43 6.03
C ILE A 207 6.00 -5.98 6.71
N ASN A 208 6.87 -5.08 7.17
CA ASN A 208 8.07 -5.45 7.89
C ASN A 208 8.02 -4.97 9.35
N PHE A 209 8.23 -5.90 10.29
CA PHE A 209 8.30 -5.66 11.72
C PHE A 209 9.73 -5.59 12.27
N TYR A 210 10.75 -5.42 11.40
CA TYR A 210 12.14 -5.21 11.78
C TYR A 210 12.24 -4.13 12.87
N GLU A 211 12.79 -4.48 14.04
CA GLU A 211 13.16 -3.61 15.18
C GLU A 211 12.09 -3.17 16.20
N ASN A 212 10.77 -3.34 16.00
CA ASN A 212 9.75 -2.89 16.97
C ASN A 212 9.05 -4.03 17.76
N TYR A 213 9.79 -4.66 18.67
CA TYR A 213 9.25 -5.77 19.50
C TYR A 213 8.54 -5.31 20.77
N ASN A 214 8.66 -4.04 21.15
CA ASN A 214 8.21 -3.59 22.47
C ASN A 214 6.70 -3.35 22.56
N ASN A 215 6.00 -3.11 21.44
CA ASN A 215 4.56 -2.81 21.42
C ASN A 215 3.74 -3.77 20.53
N LEU A 216 4.01 -5.07 20.67
CA LEU A 216 3.33 -6.15 19.92
C LEU A 216 1.79 -6.09 19.97
N THR A 217 1.20 -5.58 21.05
CA THR A 217 -0.26 -5.50 21.22
C THR A 217 -0.91 -4.55 20.22
N GLU A 218 -0.37 -3.34 20.04
CA GLU A 218 -0.94 -2.34 19.13
C GLU A 218 -0.81 -2.81 17.67
N TYR A 219 0.37 -3.35 17.30
CA TYR A 219 0.57 -3.91 15.97
C TYR A 219 -0.36 -5.07 15.64
N LYS A 220 -0.68 -5.89 16.62
CA LYS A 220 -1.63 -6.97 16.44
C LYS A 220 -3.00 -6.43 16.07
N GLU A 221 -3.49 -5.39 16.75
CA GLU A 221 -4.79 -4.79 16.42
C GLU A 221 -4.82 -4.23 15.01
N ILE A 222 -3.75 -3.54 14.62
CA ILE A 222 -3.55 -2.99 13.28
C ILE A 222 -3.52 -4.07 12.22
N LEU A 223 -2.71 -5.10 12.44
CA LEU A 223 -2.58 -6.21 11.50
C LEU A 223 -3.91 -6.97 11.39
N LEU A 224 -4.62 -7.18 12.50
CA LEU A 224 -5.98 -7.74 12.47
C LEU A 224 -6.93 -6.88 11.64
N GLU A 225 -6.91 -5.56 11.83
CA GLU A 225 -7.78 -4.65 11.11
C GLU A 225 -7.51 -4.73 9.60
N LEU A 226 -6.25 -4.71 9.17
CA LEU A 226 -5.87 -4.88 7.76
C LEU A 226 -6.33 -6.23 7.20
N LEU A 227 -6.00 -7.33 7.90
CA LEU A 227 -6.28 -8.67 7.41
C LEU A 227 -7.78 -8.98 7.34
N LEU A 228 -8.59 -8.40 8.23
CA LEU A 228 -10.02 -8.69 8.34
C LEU A 228 -10.91 -7.71 7.56
N ASN A 229 -10.44 -6.49 7.27
CA ASN A 229 -11.28 -5.45 6.68
C ASN A 229 -10.84 -4.96 5.29
N GLU A 230 -9.57 -5.12 4.92
CA GLU A 230 -9.01 -4.53 3.68
C GLU A 230 -8.79 -5.54 2.55
N GLY A 231 -9.30 -6.77 2.66
CA GLY A 231 -9.10 -7.84 1.66
C GLY A 231 -9.67 -7.55 0.28
N LEU A 232 -10.60 -6.59 0.16
CA LEU A 232 -11.09 -6.10 -1.13
C LEU A 232 -10.08 -5.19 -1.83
N LYS A 233 -9.22 -4.50 -1.07
CA LYS A 233 -8.21 -3.58 -1.59
C LYS A 233 -6.82 -4.20 -1.68
N ILE A 234 -6.57 -5.30 -0.96
CA ILE A 234 -5.24 -5.87 -0.82
C ILE A 234 -5.31 -7.39 -1.08
N PRO A 235 -4.91 -7.85 -2.28
CA PRO A 235 -5.01 -9.26 -2.63
C PRO A 235 -4.06 -10.17 -1.84
N GLU A 236 -2.85 -9.70 -1.57
CA GLU A 236 -1.85 -10.45 -0.82
C GLU A 236 -1.17 -9.59 0.22
N ILE A 237 -1.15 -10.04 1.48
CA ILE A 237 -0.34 -9.44 2.55
C ILE A 237 0.79 -10.38 2.92
N TYR A 238 1.99 -9.84 2.97
CA TYR A 238 3.20 -10.50 3.39
C TYR A 238 3.67 -9.88 4.71
N VAL A 239 3.58 -10.64 5.79
CA VAL A 239 4.02 -10.26 7.11
C VAL A 239 5.41 -10.86 7.34
N ASP A 240 6.41 -9.99 7.40
CA ASP A 240 7.79 -10.39 7.66
C ASP A 240 8.12 -10.23 9.15
N GLU A 241 8.99 -11.11 9.65
CA GLU A 241 9.56 -11.08 10.99
C GLU A 241 8.60 -11.11 12.19
N LEU A 242 7.41 -11.72 12.05
CA LEU A 242 6.51 -11.92 13.17
C LEU A 242 7.02 -13.03 14.11
N LYS A 243 7.86 -12.67 15.09
CA LYS A 243 8.50 -13.63 16.01
C LYS A 243 7.57 -14.19 17.09
N ASP A 244 6.49 -13.47 17.44
CA ASP A 244 5.57 -13.89 18.50
C ASP A 244 4.52 -14.87 17.98
N SER A 245 4.71 -16.15 18.32
CA SER A 245 3.76 -17.21 17.98
C SER A 245 2.33 -16.95 18.53
N SER A 246 2.18 -16.24 19.65
CA SER A 246 0.88 -15.97 20.25
C SER A 246 0.04 -15.03 19.38
N VAL A 247 0.69 -14.05 18.74
CA VAL A 247 0.05 -13.14 17.78
C VAL A 247 -0.50 -13.92 16.61
N TYR A 248 0.31 -14.81 16.01
CA TYR A 248 -0.16 -15.66 14.91
C TYR A 248 -1.37 -16.52 15.29
N HIS A 249 -1.35 -17.20 16.44
CA HIS A 249 -2.49 -18.03 16.86
C HIS A 249 -3.77 -17.20 17.01
N GLN A 250 -3.64 -15.96 17.49
CA GLN A 250 -4.75 -15.03 17.62
C GLN A 250 -5.24 -14.50 16.26
N LEU A 251 -4.32 -14.17 15.34
CA LEU A 251 -4.65 -13.80 13.96
C LEU A 251 -5.43 -14.92 13.28
N MET A 252 -4.90 -16.14 13.35
CA MET A 252 -5.53 -17.32 12.75
C MET A 252 -6.90 -17.59 13.34
N LYS A 253 -7.03 -17.55 14.68
CA LYS A 253 -8.32 -17.71 15.35
C LYS A 253 -9.32 -16.65 14.87
N ASN A 254 -8.92 -15.38 14.80
CA ASN A 254 -9.81 -14.30 14.40
C ASN A 254 -10.24 -14.41 12.93
N ILE A 255 -9.32 -14.77 12.03
CA ILE A 255 -9.64 -15.06 10.63
C ILE A 255 -10.62 -16.23 10.55
N GLU A 256 -10.35 -17.30 11.29
CA GLU A 256 -11.16 -18.52 11.32
C GLU A 256 -12.59 -18.31 11.80
N THR A 257 -12.77 -17.46 12.80
CA THR A 257 -14.05 -17.16 13.42
C THR A 257 -14.71 -15.91 12.84
N SER A 258 -14.10 -15.26 11.84
CA SER A 258 -14.64 -14.03 11.25
C SER A 258 -16.02 -14.27 10.68
N THR A 259 -16.95 -13.35 10.95
CA THR A 259 -18.32 -13.38 10.43
C THR A 259 -18.44 -12.72 9.06
N ASN A 260 -17.38 -12.05 8.58
CA ASN A 260 -17.37 -11.32 7.32
C ASN A 260 -16.26 -11.80 6.37
N PRO A 261 -16.41 -12.99 5.77
CA PRO A 261 -15.36 -13.62 4.97
C PRO A 261 -14.99 -12.83 3.70
N SER A 262 -15.88 -12.01 3.16
CA SER A 262 -15.63 -11.25 1.93
C SER A 262 -14.68 -10.06 2.11
N LYS A 263 -14.43 -9.65 3.36
CA LYS A 263 -13.49 -8.58 3.68
C LYS A 263 -12.08 -9.08 4.04
N ILE A 264 -11.92 -10.39 4.20
CA ILE A 264 -10.65 -10.99 4.61
C ILE A 264 -9.67 -11.00 3.42
N VAL A 265 -8.41 -10.69 3.70
CA VAL A 265 -7.33 -10.78 2.72
C VAL A 265 -7.19 -12.24 2.22
N PRO A 266 -7.27 -12.48 0.90
CA PRO A 266 -7.33 -13.85 0.38
C PRO A 266 -5.99 -14.58 0.42
N CYS A 267 -4.85 -13.88 0.45
CA CYS A 267 -3.52 -14.49 0.57
C CYS A 267 -2.72 -13.80 1.68
N ILE A 268 -2.33 -14.55 2.71
CA ILE A 268 -1.58 -14.05 3.85
C ILE A 268 -0.31 -14.89 3.96
N ILE A 269 0.85 -14.26 3.95
CA ILE A 269 2.13 -14.96 4.04
C ILE A 269 2.85 -14.44 5.27
N PHE A 270 3.28 -15.35 6.14
CA PHE A 270 4.08 -15.07 7.32
C PHE A 270 5.50 -15.61 7.09
N GLU A 271 6.48 -14.71 6.96
CA GLU A 271 7.90 -15.05 6.87
C GLU A 271 8.59 -14.88 8.21
N GLY A 272 9.64 -15.69 8.45
CA GLY A 272 10.46 -15.58 9.66
C GLY A 272 9.77 -16.08 10.94
N ALA A 273 8.66 -16.81 10.82
CA ALA A 273 7.89 -17.36 11.95
C ALA A 273 8.55 -18.60 12.59
N THR A 274 9.82 -18.48 12.98
CA THR A 274 10.66 -19.60 13.44
C THR A 274 10.20 -20.24 14.76
N SER A 275 9.38 -19.54 15.54
CA SER A 275 8.87 -20.01 16.83
C SER A 275 7.58 -20.84 16.72
N LEU A 276 6.97 -20.92 15.54
CA LEU A 276 5.70 -21.62 15.33
C LEU A 276 5.90 -23.12 15.19
N ARG A 277 5.95 -23.80 16.33
CA ARG A 277 5.71 -25.25 16.40
C ARG A 277 4.23 -25.51 16.18
N LEU A 278 3.80 -25.50 14.93
CA LEU A 278 2.50 -26.04 14.58
C LEU A 278 2.58 -27.57 14.71
N ASN A 279 1.73 -28.15 15.56
CA ASN A 279 1.48 -29.59 15.62
C ASN A 279 0.71 -30.05 14.38
N ILE A 280 1.22 -29.72 13.19
CA ILE A 280 0.62 -30.04 11.91
C ILE A 280 1.58 -30.98 11.20
N HIS A 281 1.11 -32.19 10.96
CA HIS A 281 1.83 -33.15 10.14
C HIS A 281 1.71 -32.75 8.67
N PRO A 282 2.83 -32.70 7.92
CA PRO A 282 2.78 -32.42 6.49
C PRO A 282 2.00 -33.51 5.78
N THR A 283 1.10 -33.09 4.89
CA THR A 283 0.32 -34.02 4.05
C THR A 283 1.17 -34.52 2.89
N ARG A 284 2.11 -33.70 2.41
CA ARG A 284 3.08 -34.07 1.38
C ARG A 284 4.34 -33.20 1.43
N PHE A 285 5.37 -33.63 0.70
CA PHE A 285 6.56 -32.82 0.45
C PHE A 285 6.68 -32.51 -1.04
N GLU A 286 7.07 -31.28 -1.36
CA GLU A 286 7.36 -30.79 -2.70
C GLU A 286 8.84 -30.37 -2.79
N ARG A 287 9.40 -30.26 -4.00
CA ARG A 287 10.69 -29.61 -4.21
C ARG A 287 10.47 -28.31 -4.96
N ILE A 288 10.93 -27.19 -4.41
CA ILE A 288 10.82 -25.86 -5.03
C ILE A 288 12.21 -25.24 -5.02
N SER A 289 12.74 -24.91 -6.19
CA SER A 289 14.08 -24.30 -6.35
C SER A 289 15.19 -25.05 -5.59
N GLY A 290 15.14 -26.38 -5.56
CA GLY A 290 16.11 -27.23 -4.87
C GLY A 290 15.80 -27.50 -3.39
N TYR A 291 14.90 -26.75 -2.77
CA TYR A 291 14.53 -26.91 -1.37
C TYR A 291 13.40 -27.93 -1.19
N LYS A 292 13.49 -28.74 -0.13
CA LYS A 292 12.39 -29.62 0.29
C LYS A 292 11.36 -28.79 1.04
N VAL A 293 10.14 -28.79 0.53
CA VAL A 293 9.01 -27.98 1.00
C VAL A 293 7.94 -28.87 1.61
N ALA A 294 7.71 -28.74 2.91
CA ALA A 294 6.65 -29.46 3.61
C ALA A 294 5.31 -28.73 3.41
N VAL A 295 4.32 -29.38 2.78
CA VAL A 295 2.99 -28.83 2.52
C VAL A 295 2.00 -29.46 3.48
N CYS A 296 1.23 -28.63 4.18
CA CYS A 296 0.19 -29.07 5.10
C CYS A 296 -1.15 -28.45 4.72
N GLU A 297 -2.16 -29.26 4.39
CA GLU A 297 -3.50 -28.77 4.10
C GLU A 297 -4.36 -28.78 5.37
N HIS A 298 -5.00 -27.65 5.69
CA HIS A 298 -5.79 -27.52 6.91
C HIS A 298 -7.14 -26.85 6.64
N LYS A 299 -8.25 -27.58 6.86
CA LYS A 299 -9.62 -27.10 6.61
C LYS A 299 -10.08 -26.16 7.73
N ASN A 300 -10.75 -25.04 7.40
CA ASN A 300 -11.38 -24.19 8.42
C ASN A 300 -12.63 -24.91 8.94
N ILE A 301 -12.55 -25.44 10.16
CA ILE A 301 -13.69 -26.09 10.80
C ILE A 301 -14.66 -25.08 11.43
N TYR A 302 -14.22 -23.84 11.68
CA TYR A 302 -14.98 -22.80 12.35
C TYR A 302 -15.85 -21.99 11.37
N ASN A 303 -15.32 -21.64 10.20
CA ASN A 303 -16.08 -20.96 9.15
C ASN A 303 -15.69 -21.41 7.74
N LYS A 304 -16.52 -22.25 7.12
CA LYS A 304 -16.31 -22.76 5.75
C LYS A 304 -16.37 -21.67 4.67
N ALA A 305 -16.96 -20.51 4.95
CA ALA A 305 -17.03 -19.40 4.00
C ALA A 305 -15.73 -18.58 3.93
N VAL A 306 -14.87 -18.66 4.95
CA VAL A 306 -13.58 -17.96 4.99
C VAL A 306 -12.57 -18.69 4.13
N LYS A 307 -12.12 -18.04 3.06
CA LYS A 307 -11.13 -18.57 2.11
C LYS A 307 -9.88 -17.70 2.15
N PHE A 308 -8.79 -18.28 2.64
CA PHE A 308 -7.47 -17.65 2.58
C PHE A 308 -6.39 -18.72 2.41
N THR A 309 -5.21 -18.30 1.98
CA THR A 309 -3.99 -19.10 2.05
C THR A 309 -3.08 -18.49 3.08
N ALA A 310 -2.71 -19.24 4.12
CA ALA A 310 -1.57 -18.91 4.97
C ALA A 310 -0.33 -19.64 4.48
N ARG A 311 0.81 -18.96 4.42
CA ARG A 311 2.13 -19.56 4.21
C ARG A 311 3.01 -19.23 5.41
N LEU A 312 3.61 -20.24 6.04
CA LEU A 312 4.65 -20.05 7.05
C LEU A 312 5.97 -20.52 6.47
N THR A 313 6.98 -19.66 6.45
CA THR A 313 8.33 -20.01 6.02
C THR A 313 9.28 -20.02 7.23
N TYR A 314 9.92 -21.16 7.50
CA TYR A 314 11.05 -21.23 8.43
C TYR A 314 12.16 -22.14 7.88
N GLU A 315 13.39 -21.74 8.15
CA GLU A 315 14.61 -22.45 7.76
C GLU A 315 15.04 -23.39 8.89
N ASN A 316 15.06 -24.69 8.63
CA ASN A 316 15.72 -25.64 9.53
C ASN A 316 17.21 -25.72 9.19
N LYS A 317 18.05 -25.20 10.09
CA LYS A 317 19.51 -25.16 9.93
C LYS A 317 20.16 -26.54 9.76
N ASP A 318 19.51 -27.59 10.26
CA ASP A 318 20.10 -28.92 10.28
C ASP A 318 19.90 -29.70 8.96
N ASP A 319 18.90 -29.32 8.13
CA ASP A 319 18.50 -30.13 6.97
C ASP A 319 18.34 -29.36 5.63
N ASN A 320 18.60 -28.04 5.57
CA ASN A 320 18.24 -27.18 4.43
C ASN A 320 16.75 -27.34 4.01
N ILE A 321 15.87 -27.62 4.98
CA ILE A 321 14.43 -27.80 4.73
C ILE A 321 13.73 -26.46 4.99
N PHE A 322 13.01 -26.00 3.97
CA PHE A 322 12.09 -24.87 4.07
C PHE A 322 10.70 -25.44 4.32
N PHE A 323 10.12 -25.18 5.47
CA PHE A 323 8.72 -25.55 5.69
C PHE A 323 7.85 -24.47 5.08
N VAL A 324 6.85 -24.85 4.27
CA VAL A 324 5.84 -23.95 3.70
C VAL A 324 4.48 -24.52 4.05
N ILE A 325 4.02 -24.21 5.25
CA ILE A 325 2.71 -24.67 5.70
C ILE A 325 1.65 -23.93 4.88
N ARG A 326 0.99 -24.62 3.95
CA ARG A 326 -0.03 -24.04 3.06
C ARG A 326 -1.43 -24.36 3.54
N ILE A 327 -2.00 -23.47 4.33
CA ILE A 327 -3.39 -23.61 4.78
C ILE A 327 -4.32 -23.26 3.60
N LYS A 328 -4.62 -24.22 2.73
CA LYS A 328 -5.60 -24.10 1.64
C LYS A 328 -7.00 -24.37 2.16
N ARG A 329 -7.93 -23.43 1.93
CA ARG A 329 -9.27 -23.51 2.52
C ARG A 329 -10.45 -23.55 1.54
N ASP A 330 -10.18 -23.67 0.23
CA ASP A 330 -11.03 -24.25 -0.84
C ASP A 330 -10.33 -24.11 -2.21
N ASP A 331 -10.91 -24.68 -3.29
CA ASP A 331 -10.45 -24.64 -4.68
C ASP A 331 -10.33 -23.22 -5.28
N VAL A 332 -9.40 -22.42 -4.79
CA VAL A 332 -8.92 -21.23 -5.50
C VAL A 332 -7.93 -21.73 -6.56
N LYS A 333 -8.33 -21.63 -7.84
CA LYS A 333 -7.49 -22.07 -8.99
C LYS A 333 -6.08 -21.44 -8.90
N ASN A 334 -5.07 -22.30 -9.02
CA ASN A 334 -3.64 -22.10 -8.76
C ASN A 334 -2.88 -21.00 -9.59
N LYS A 335 -3.52 -19.96 -10.13
CA LYS A 335 -2.82 -18.95 -10.95
C LYS A 335 -1.73 -18.14 -10.22
N LEU A 336 -1.76 -18.10 -8.89
CA LEU A 336 -0.76 -17.39 -8.08
C LEU A 336 0.59 -18.12 -7.94
N PHE A 337 0.68 -19.40 -8.32
CA PHE A 337 1.88 -20.21 -8.02
C PHE A 337 2.97 -20.19 -9.10
N GLU A 338 2.64 -19.88 -10.36
CA GLU A 338 3.63 -19.89 -11.45
C GLU A 338 4.63 -18.72 -11.33
N ARG A 339 4.24 -17.60 -10.70
CA ARG A 339 5.08 -16.38 -10.59
C ARG A 339 6.27 -16.48 -9.64
N TYR A 340 6.31 -17.45 -8.72
CA TYR A 340 7.37 -17.54 -7.70
C TYR A 340 8.43 -18.62 -8.00
N THR A 341 8.33 -19.31 -9.14
CA THR A 341 9.34 -20.29 -9.57
C THR A 341 10.44 -19.69 -10.46
N SER A 342 10.42 -18.37 -10.67
CA SER A 342 11.35 -17.64 -11.55
C SER A 342 12.35 -16.73 -10.82
N TYR A 343 12.52 -16.88 -9.50
CA TYR A 343 13.60 -16.24 -8.75
C TYR A 343 14.71 -17.23 -8.43
#